data_AF-A0A177CYR9-F1
#
_entry.id   AF-A0A177CYR9-F1
#
_cell.length_a   1.000
_cell.length_b   1.000
_cell.length_c   1.000
_cell.angle_alpha   90.00
_cell.angle_beta   90.00
_cell.angle_gamma   90.00
#
_symmetry.space_group_name_H-M   'P 1'
#
loop_
_entity.id
_entity.type
_entity.pdbx_description
1 polymer ?
#
loop_
_entity_poly.entity_id
_entity_poly.type
_entity_poly.pdbx_seq_one_letter_code
_entity_poly.pdbx_strand_id
1 'polypeptide(L)' 'MSSQQDDLLASSSLRNALATFGPSSAQYIGIKYVVDEHMAKAALQSLSLGPQQGEEVQGREGSGQRMNLAFRPREN' A
#
# COMPACT_ATOMS: atom_id res chain seq x y z
N MET A 1 10.74 -8.73 -0.21
CA MET A 1 9.77 -7.96 0.60
C MET A 1 8.93 -7.16 -0.38
N SER A 2 7.62 -7.08 -0.18
CA SER A 2 6.75 -6.29 -1.06
C SER A 2 7.02 -4.80 -0.81
N SER A 3 7.36 -4.04 -1.85
CA SER A 3 7.64 -2.59 -1.73
C SER A 3 6.51 -1.83 -1.04
N GLN A 4 5.26 -2.26 -1.22
CA GLN A 4 4.09 -1.67 -0.57
C GLN A 4 4.12 -1.81 0.96
N GLN A 5 4.64 -2.93 1.47
CA GLN A 5 4.75 -3.16 2.90
C GLN A 5 5.84 -2.27 3.52
N ASP A 6 6.94 -2.08 2.79
CA ASP A 6 8.01 -1.17 3.18
C ASP A 6 7.55 0.30 3.16
N ASP A 7 6.71 0.69 2.21
CA ASP A 7 6.12 2.05 2.14
C ASP A 7 5.18 2.34 3.33
N LEU A 8 4.39 1.35 3.73
CA LEU A 8 3.52 1.45 4.92
C LEU A 8 4.35 1.54 6.21
N LEU A 9 5.43 0.77 6.31
CA LEU A 9 6.37 0.83 7.43
C LEU A 9 7.11 2.17 7.48
N ALA A 10 7.52 2.72 6.34
CA ALA A 10 8.15 4.03 6.22
C ALA A 10 7.19 5.15 6.67
N SER A 11 5.95 5.13 6.18
CA SER A 11 4.91 6.11 6.53
C SER A 11 4.57 6.07 8.03
N SER A 12 4.42 4.87 8.60
CA SER A 12 4.10 4.71 10.02
C SER A 12 5.27 5.11 10.92
N SER A 13 6.50 4.73 10.57
CA SER A 13 7.71 5.10 11.31
C SER A 13 7.90 6.62 11.36
N LEU A 14 7.71 7.31 10.24
CA LEU A 14 7.82 8.77 10.18
C LEU A 14 6.75 9.47 11.04
N ARG A 15 5.50 8.98 10.98
CA ARG A 15 4.38 9.53 11.77
C ARG A 15 4.61 9.33 13.27
N ASN A 16 5.08 8.15 13.65
CA ASN A 16 5.39 7.83 15.04
C ASN A 16 6.56 8.67 15.57
N ALA A 17 7.61 8.85 14.76
CA ALA A 17 8.74 9.70 15.12
C ALA A 17 8.33 11.16 15.28
N LEU A 18 7.47 11.68 14.39
CA LEU A 18 6.94 13.03 14.49
C LEU A 18 6.14 13.23 15.78
N ALA A 19 5.26 12.27 16.11
CA ALA A 19 4.44 12.33 17.31
C ALA A 19 5.25 12.21 18.61
N THR A 20 6.34 11.43 18.60
CA THR A 20 7.15 11.14 19.80
C THR A 20 8.21 12.21 20.07
N PHE A 21 8.92 12.63 19.03
CA PHE A 21 10.10 13.50 19.18
C PHE A 21 9.87 14.93 18.68
N GLY A 22 8.86 15.14 17.83
CA GLY A 22 8.58 16.44 17.23
C GLY A 22 9.43 16.76 15.99
N PRO A 23 9.03 17.80 15.24
CA PRO A 23 9.56 18.09 13.90
C PRO A 23 11.01 18.60 13.88
N SER A 24 11.51 19.14 15.00
CA SER A 24 12.88 19.67 15.11
C SER A 24 13.87 18.66 15.71
N SER A 25 13.41 17.45 16.06
CA SER A 25 14.28 16.44 16.66
C SER A 25 15.20 15.81 15.62
N ALA A 26 16.43 15.50 16.03
CA ALA A 26 17.39 14.81 15.17
C ALA A 26 16.87 13.43 14.75
N GLN A 27 16.10 12.75 15.61
CA GLN A 27 15.50 11.45 15.34
C GLN A 27 14.46 11.53 14.21
N TYR A 28 13.51 12.47 14.29
CA TYR A 28 12.53 12.67 13.23
C TYR A 28 13.19 13.06 11.92
N ILE A 29 14.14 14.01 11.97
CA ILE A 29 14.87 14.47 10.79
C ILE A 29 15.63 13.32 10.13
N GLY A 30 16.33 12.49 10.91
CA GLY A 30 17.06 11.33 10.40
C GLY A 30 16.14 10.31 9.73
N ILE A 31 15.01 9.96 10.37
CA ILE A 31 14.01 9.05 9.80
C ILE A 31 13.41 9.65 8.52
N LYS A 32 13.11 10.96 8.52
CA LYS A 32 12.57 11.65 7.35
C LYS A 32 13.49 11.53 6.14
N TYR A 33 14.80 11.73 6.32
CA TYR A 33 15.76 11.59 5.22
C TYR A 33 15.76 10.19 4.61
N VAL A 34 15.71 9.13 5.44
CA VAL A 34 15.67 7.75 4.96
C VAL A 34 14.38 7.46 4.19
N VAL A 35 13.24 7.95 4.70
CA VAL A 35 11.94 7.78 4.03
C VAL A 35 11.91 8.54 2.70
N ASP A 36 12.42 9.78 2.67
CA ASP A 36 12.51 10.57 1.43
C ASP A 36 13.40 9.87 0.39
N GLU A 37 14.55 9.33 0.80
CA GLU A 37 15.44 8.57 -0.08
C GLU A 37 14.75 7.32 -0.65
N HIS A 38 14.04 6.57 0.20
CA HIS A 38 13.29 5.38 -0.21
C HIS A 38 12.20 5.72 -1.22
N MET A 39 11.40 6.76 -0.95
CA MET A 39 10.34 7.24 -1.85
C MET A 39 10.91 7.73 -3.19
N ALA A 40 12.04 8.44 -3.17
CA ALA A 40 12.71 8.88 -4.39
C ALA A 40 13.21 7.68 -5.22
N LYS A 41 13.81 6.67 -4.58
CA LYS A 41 14.24 5.43 -5.25
C LYS A 41 13.06 4.66 -5.84
N ALA A 42 11.97 4.53 -5.10
CA ALA A 42 10.75 3.88 -5.57
C ALA A 42 10.17 4.60 -6.80
N ALA A 43 10.05 5.93 -6.74
CA ALA A 43 9.57 6.74 -7.86
C ALA A 43 10.48 6.61 -9.10
N LEU A 44 11.80 6.63 -8.92
CA LEU A 44 12.76 6.42 -10.01
C LEU A 44 12.64 5.02 -10.62
N GLN A 45 12.46 4.00 -9.79
CA GLN A 45 12.22 2.63 -10.25
C GLN A 45 10.92 2.53 -11.06
N SER A 46 9.84 3.16 -10.60
CA SER A 46 8.57 3.24 -11.35
C SER A 46 8.74 3.98 -12.69
N LEU A 47 9.56 5.03 -12.74
CA LEU A 47 9.83 5.77 -13.98
C LEU A 47 10.69 4.98 -14.98
N SER A 48 11.68 4.23 -14.49
CA SER A 48 12.55 3.37 -15.31
C SER A 48 11.82 2.16 -15.92
N LEU A 49 10.63 1.81 -15.42
CA LEU A 49 9.87 0.65 -15.91
C LEU A 49 9.00 0.94 -17.14
N GLY A 50 8.87 2.20 -17.61
CA GLY A 50 8.01 2.52 -18.77
C GLY A 50 6.53 2.16 -18.55
N PRO A 51 5.60 2.55 -19.43
CA PRO A 51 4.17 2.37 -19.17
C PRO A 51 3.77 0.91 -19.37
N GLN A 52 3.90 0.09 -18.33
CA GLN A 52 3.09 -1.13 -18.21
C GLN A 52 1.97 -0.88 -17.22
N GLN A 53 0.78 -0.77 -17.82
CA GLN A 53 -0.52 -0.80 -17.20
C GLN A 53 -0.58 -1.85 -16.09
N GLY A 54 -1.14 -1.47 -14.94
CA GLY A 54 -1.42 -2.42 -13.87
C GLY A 54 -1.37 -1.77 -12.50
N GLU A 55 -2.20 -0.74 -12.28
CA GLU A 55 -2.70 -0.48 -10.92
C GLU A 55 -3.45 -1.74 -10.49
N GLU A 56 -2.74 -2.65 -9.82
CA GLU A 56 -3.33 -3.73 -9.06
C GLU A 56 -4.07 -3.10 -7.88
N VAL A 57 -5.33 -2.76 -8.14
CA VAL A 57 -6.37 -2.60 -7.12
C VAL A 57 -6.51 -3.97 -6.45
N GLN A 58 -5.69 -4.24 -5.44
CA GLN A 58 -5.78 -5.45 -4.64
C GLN A 58 -6.36 -5.11 -3.27
N GLY A 59 -7.63 -5.43 -3.11
CA GLY A 59 -8.15 -5.92 -1.84
C GLY A 59 -9.45 -5.29 -1.35
N ARG A 60 -10.59 -5.73 -1.90
CA ARG A 60 -11.70 -6.13 -1.00
C ARG A 60 -12.70 -7.08 -1.64
N GLU A 61 -12.72 -8.27 -1.02
CA GLU A 61 -13.87 -9.15 -0.80
C GLU A 61 -14.35 -10.02 -1.97
N GLY A 62 -14.19 -11.33 -1.73
CA GLY A 62 -14.43 -12.39 -2.69
C GLY A 62 -15.88 -12.54 -3.12
N SER A 63 -16.06 -12.81 -4.41
CA SER A 63 -17.25 -13.45 -4.94
C SER A 63 -16.88 -14.86 -5.37
N GLY A 64 -16.85 -15.77 -4.38
CA GLY A 64 -17.18 -17.16 -4.69
C GLY A 64 -18.52 -17.17 -5.44
N GLN A 65 -18.62 -18.00 -6.47
CA GLN A 65 -19.85 -18.21 -7.25
C GLN A 65 -21.06 -18.30 -6.31
N ARG A 66 -21.84 -17.21 -6.20
CA ARG A 66 -23.15 -17.25 -5.58
C ARG A 66 -24.10 -17.83 -6.60
N MET A 67 -24.16 -19.16 -6.65
CA MET A 67 -25.25 -19.87 -7.30
C MET A 67 -26.53 -19.53 -6.53
N ASN A 68 -27.39 -18.68 -7.11
CA ASN A 68 -28.72 -18.41 -6.58
C ASN A 68 -29.54 -19.71 -6.66
N LEU A 69 -29.62 -20.45 -5.54
CA LEU A 69 -30.38 -21.70 -5.41
C LEU A 69 -31.90 -21.48 -5.26
N ALA A 70 -32.38 -20.24 -5.38
CA ALA A 70 -33.76 -19.86 -5.11
C ALA A 70 -34.66 -19.82 -6.35
N PHE A 71 -34.48 -20.74 -7.30
CA PHE A 71 -35.52 -21.02 -8.29
C PHE A 71 -35.50 -22.50 -8.66
N ARG A 72 -36.48 -23.25 -8.14
CA ARG A 72 -36.83 -24.57 -8.67
C ARG A 72 -38.29 -24.50 -9.15
N PRO A 73 -38.56 -24.69 -10.45
CA PRO A 73 -39.93 -24.81 -10.93
C PRO A 73 -40.53 -26.08 -10.30
N ARG A 74 -41.74 -25.98 -9.74
CA ARG A 74 -42.50 -27.18 -9.40
C ARG A 74 -43.15 -27.70 -10.68
N GLU A 75 -42.78 -28.91 -11.08
CA GLU A 75 -43.51 -29.69 -12.07
C GLU A 75 -44.75 -30.30 -11.40
N ASN A 76 -45.89 -30.19 -12.11
CA ASN A 76 -47.25 -30.72 -11.89
C ASN A 76 -47.64 -31.29 -10.52
#